data_AF-A0A7X3NWW9-F1
#
_entry.id   AF-A0A7X3NWW9-F1
#
_cell.length_a   1.000
_cell.length_b   1.000
_cell.length_c   1.000
_cell.angle_alpha   90.00
_cell.angle_beta   90.00
_cell.angle_gamma   90.00
#
_symmetry.space_group_name_H-M   'P 1'
#
loop_
_entity.id
_entity.type
_entity.pdbx_description
1 polymer ?
#
loop_
_entity_poly.entity_id
_entity_poly.type
_entity_poly.pdbx_seq_one_letter_code
_entity_poly.pdbx_strand_id
1 'polypeptide(L)'
;MFYPAHINLQDKKCLVVGGGTVAERKVVAMLLSGGNVTVISPDTTELLTFLANIGTIRWHKRQLQTGDTNGYFLVCAATDFTDINSAVFTEAHEKHKIPFVNVVDVIPQCTFAAASVVTDGEILLSISTSGKSPATSRRIREHFEKILDATSLYTLGYEDGKPIPIVSEREGQALPYPVYLLLENRKCVVVSEQKTPEVERRISLLDRCGASVVHISPDEMKPYHLEDAFLVIADKRSAVDYPLNTNPPYPPYQGGIGIREYLDEPNAGTHFTPELIIDDNLIISVSARSSTGIDKAKRLHKKLTNEFENNGYGVFIEFLGTRRAEILKAFPTPKKRADFFEGLIDTVEEAVSGLQIPSTTCCLGLTNPECSAECLFNWVRHGKLEHANTFTSKRLDKEQRRC
;
A
#
# COMPACT_ATOMS: atom_id res chain seq x y z
N MET A 1 -1.91 -12.34 1.27
CA MET A 1 -1.29 -11.15 1.90
C MET A 1 -0.61 -10.35 0.81
N PHE A 2 -0.47 -9.03 0.92
CA PHE A 2 0.36 -8.23 -0.01
C PHE A 2 1.72 -7.93 0.60
N TYR A 3 2.77 -7.81 -0.22
CA TYR A 3 4.14 -7.64 0.27
C TYR A 3 4.46 -6.15 0.50
N PRO A 4 4.71 -5.68 1.73
CA PRO A 4 4.98 -4.27 2.00
C PRO A 4 6.33 -3.83 1.41
N ALA A 5 6.36 -2.69 0.74
CA ALA A 5 7.55 -2.16 0.10
C ALA A 5 7.58 -0.64 0.14
N HIS A 6 8.75 -0.06 0.34
CA HIS A 6 9.01 1.37 0.22
C HIS A 6 9.79 1.61 -1.08
N ILE A 7 9.10 2.10 -2.11
CA ILE A 7 9.72 2.34 -3.42
C ILE A 7 10.62 3.57 -3.32
N ASN A 8 11.84 3.45 -3.87
CA ASN A 8 12.75 4.56 -4.05
C ASN A 8 12.35 5.36 -5.31
N LEU A 9 11.59 6.44 -5.13
CA LEU A 9 11.18 7.33 -6.21
C LEU A 9 12.13 8.50 -6.47
N GLN A 10 13.21 8.63 -5.70
CA GLN A 10 14.17 9.72 -5.85
C GLN A 10 14.68 9.80 -7.29
N ASP A 11 14.40 10.93 -7.94
CA ASP A 11 14.73 11.25 -9.33
C ASP A 11 14.11 10.32 -10.38
N LYS A 12 13.16 9.46 -10.01
CA LYS A 12 12.51 8.50 -10.92
C LYS A 12 11.35 9.14 -11.69
N LYS A 13 11.24 8.83 -12.98
CA LYS A 13 10.12 9.27 -13.83
C LYS A 13 8.84 8.54 -13.41
N CYS A 14 7.82 9.30 -13.03
CA CYS A 14 6.52 8.78 -12.66
C CYS A 14 5.43 9.34 -13.58
N LEU A 15 4.54 8.48 -14.08
CA LEU A 15 3.40 8.87 -14.93
C LEU A 15 2.09 8.66 -14.17
N VAL A 16 1.20 9.65 -14.26
CA VAL A 16 -0.21 9.53 -13.86
C VAL A 16 -1.10 9.85 -15.05
N VAL A 17 -1.94 8.89 -15.44
CA VAL A 17 -2.95 9.06 -16.50
C VAL A 17 -4.29 9.38 -15.85
N GLY A 18 -4.85 10.54 -16.16
CA GLY A 18 -6.00 11.13 -15.47
C GLY A 18 -5.62 12.37 -14.65
N GLY A 19 -6.58 13.26 -14.43
CA GLY A 19 -6.39 14.54 -13.75
C GLY A 19 -7.41 14.87 -12.66
N GLY A 20 -8.24 13.89 -12.27
CA GLY A 20 -9.19 14.06 -11.17
C GLY A 20 -8.55 13.97 -9.78
N THR A 21 -9.37 13.98 -8.73
CA THR A 21 -8.91 13.96 -7.33
C THR A 21 -8.10 12.71 -6.96
N VAL A 22 -8.37 11.56 -7.57
CA VAL A 22 -7.57 10.34 -7.36
C VAL A 22 -6.17 10.48 -7.97
N ALA A 23 -6.07 11.09 -9.16
CA ALA A 23 -4.79 11.38 -9.79
C ALA A 23 -3.99 12.41 -8.98
N GLU A 24 -4.64 13.48 -8.51
CA GLU A 24 -4.04 14.50 -7.65
C GLU A 24 -3.35 13.88 -6.44
N ARG A 25 -4.05 13.02 -5.68
CA ARG A 25 -3.48 12.35 -4.49
C ARG A 25 -2.23 11.53 -4.81
N LYS A 26 -2.22 10.86 -5.96
CA LYS A 26 -1.07 10.07 -6.42
C LYS A 26 0.11 10.98 -6.78
N VAL A 27 -0.15 12.10 -7.48
CA VAL A 27 0.86 13.10 -7.81
C VAL A 27 1.49 13.67 -6.54
N VAL A 28 0.68 14.08 -5.56
CA VAL A 28 1.17 14.59 -4.26
C VAL A 28 2.08 13.57 -3.57
N ALA A 29 1.63 12.32 -3.44
CA ALA A 29 2.43 11.27 -2.81
C ALA A 29 3.75 11.01 -3.53
N MET A 30 3.75 10.99 -4.87
CA MET A 30 4.98 10.80 -5.65
C MET A 30 5.95 11.97 -5.51
N LEU A 31 5.45 13.22 -5.50
CA LEU A 31 6.27 14.42 -5.31
C LEU A 31 6.94 14.43 -3.94
N LEU A 32 6.20 14.12 -2.87
CA LEU A 32 6.74 14.01 -1.50
C LEU A 32 7.81 12.92 -1.37
N SER A 33 7.78 11.93 -2.27
CA SER A 33 8.76 10.86 -2.37
C SER A 33 9.90 11.12 -3.36
N GLY A 34 10.01 12.35 -3.90
CA GLY A 34 11.10 12.74 -4.79
C GLY A 34 10.92 12.30 -6.25
N GLY A 35 9.72 11.89 -6.63
CA GLY A 35 9.38 11.46 -7.99
C GLY A 35 9.26 12.62 -8.98
N ASN A 36 9.79 12.41 -10.19
CA ASN A 36 9.64 13.32 -11.32
C ASN A 36 8.31 13.04 -12.05
N VAL A 37 7.26 13.75 -11.67
CA VAL A 37 5.88 13.42 -12.07
C VAL A 37 5.48 14.07 -13.40
N THR A 38 4.86 13.26 -14.27
CA THR A 38 4.18 13.69 -15.49
C THR A 38 2.71 13.26 -15.44
N VAL A 39 1.81 14.17 -15.81
CA VAL A 39 0.36 13.95 -15.86
C VAL A 39 -0.11 14.01 -17.31
N ILE A 40 -0.89 13.03 -17.75
CA ILE A 40 -1.56 13.04 -19.06
C ILE A 40 -3.07 13.04 -18.80
N SER A 41 -3.73 14.16 -19.13
CA SER A 41 -5.18 14.30 -18.98
C SER A 41 -5.68 15.52 -19.77
N PRO A 42 -6.85 15.48 -20.42
CA PRO A 42 -7.48 16.66 -21.03
C PRO A 42 -7.77 17.77 -20.02
N ASP A 43 -8.17 17.38 -18.81
CA ASP A 43 -8.55 18.28 -17.71
C ASP A 43 -7.87 17.83 -16.41
N THR A 44 -7.64 18.77 -15.51
CA THR A 44 -6.97 18.54 -14.23
C THR A 44 -7.65 19.35 -13.12
N THR A 45 -7.43 18.94 -11.87
CA THR A 45 -7.81 19.74 -10.71
C THR A 45 -7.05 21.07 -10.65
N GLU A 46 -7.52 21.97 -9.78
CA GLU A 46 -6.89 23.27 -9.55
C GLU A 46 -5.44 23.13 -9.06
N LEU A 47 -5.18 22.25 -8.09
CA LEU A 47 -3.83 21.98 -7.59
C LEU A 47 -2.91 21.45 -8.68
N LEU A 48 -3.35 20.49 -9.50
CA LEU A 48 -2.52 19.96 -10.58
C LEU A 48 -2.19 21.03 -11.63
N THR A 49 -3.15 21.89 -11.97
CA THR A 49 -2.93 23.04 -12.84
C THR A 49 -1.91 24.00 -12.23
N PHE A 50 -2.07 24.33 -10.94
CA PHE A 50 -1.15 25.18 -10.20
C PHE A 50 0.29 24.62 -10.18
N LEU A 51 0.45 23.34 -9.83
CA LEU A 51 1.74 22.66 -9.78
C LEU A 51 2.42 22.61 -11.16
N ALA A 52 1.64 22.46 -12.24
CA ALA A 52 2.16 22.52 -13.60
C ALA A 52 2.65 23.94 -13.95
N ASN A 53 1.89 24.97 -13.58
CA ASN A 53 2.22 26.37 -13.86
C ASN A 53 3.50 26.83 -13.14
N ILE A 54 3.75 26.34 -11.92
CA ILE A 54 4.99 26.62 -11.18
C ILE A 54 6.14 25.67 -11.54
N GLY A 55 5.94 24.74 -12.47
CA GLY A 55 6.98 23.83 -12.98
C GLY A 55 7.28 22.61 -12.11
N THR A 56 6.50 22.34 -11.05
CA THR A 56 6.68 21.18 -10.17
C THR A 56 6.33 19.86 -10.85
N ILE A 57 5.37 19.87 -11.79
CA ILE A 57 5.02 18.70 -12.61
C ILE A 57 4.99 19.04 -14.09
N ARG A 58 5.14 18.03 -14.94
CA ARG A 58 4.82 18.15 -16.38
C ARG A 58 3.37 17.75 -16.61
N TRP A 59 2.58 18.61 -17.25
CA TRP A 59 1.21 18.28 -17.66
C TRP A 59 1.08 18.30 -19.18
N HIS A 60 0.68 17.16 -19.74
CA HIS A 60 0.24 17.04 -21.12
C HIS A 60 -1.29 17.13 -21.18
N LYS A 61 -1.77 18.31 -21.59
CA LYS A 61 -3.21 18.59 -21.75
C LYS A 61 -3.79 17.90 -23.00
N ARG A 62 -3.90 16.57 -22.95
CA ARG A 62 -4.43 15.71 -24.02
C ARG A 62 -4.82 14.34 -23.48
N GLN A 63 -5.47 13.54 -24.33
CA GLN A 63 -5.69 12.12 -24.08
C GLN A 63 -4.39 11.31 -24.21
N LEU A 64 -4.40 10.11 -23.61
CA LEU A 64 -3.34 9.11 -23.75
C LEU A 64 -3.16 8.69 -25.22
N GLN A 65 -1.92 8.51 -25.62
CA GLN A 65 -1.51 8.00 -26.93
C GLN A 65 -0.59 6.79 -26.74
N THR A 66 -0.61 5.88 -27.72
CA THR A 66 0.30 4.73 -27.73
C THR A 66 1.76 5.20 -27.65
N GLY A 67 2.51 4.60 -26.74
CA GLY A 67 3.92 4.87 -26.47
C GLY A 67 4.15 5.82 -25.29
N ASP A 68 3.10 6.44 -24.76
CA ASP A 68 3.21 7.43 -23.69
C ASP A 68 3.76 6.86 -22.38
N THR A 69 3.58 5.55 -22.12
CA THR A 69 4.08 4.94 -20.91
C THR A 69 5.57 4.59 -20.99
N ASN A 70 6.21 4.70 -22.17
CA ASN A 70 7.56 4.21 -22.37
C ASN A 70 8.59 4.96 -21.50
N GLY A 71 9.51 4.21 -20.88
CA GLY A 71 10.63 4.77 -20.11
C GLY A 71 10.27 5.37 -18.75
N TYR A 72 9.05 5.15 -18.26
CA TYR A 72 8.67 5.49 -16.89
C TYR A 72 9.05 4.37 -15.92
N PHE A 73 9.37 4.75 -14.68
CA PHE A 73 9.67 3.81 -13.60
C PHE A 73 8.39 3.35 -12.91
N LEU A 74 7.41 4.25 -12.77
CA LEU A 74 6.12 3.98 -12.16
C LEU A 74 5.01 4.62 -13.00
N VAL A 75 3.93 3.89 -13.24
CA VAL A 75 2.73 4.35 -13.96
C VAL A 75 1.48 4.11 -13.12
N CYS A 76 0.64 5.14 -12.97
CA CYS A 76 -0.70 5.01 -12.41
C CYS A 76 -1.77 5.37 -13.44
N ALA A 77 -2.80 4.54 -13.56
CA ALA A 77 -4.01 4.88 -14.31
C ALA A 77 -5.15 5.19 -13.34
N ALA A 78 -5.65 6.43 -13.38
CA ALA A 78 -6.64 6.98 -12.46
C ALA A 78 -7.70 7.80 -13.21
N THR A 79 -8.18 7.26 -14.33
CA THR A 79 -9.30 7.84 -15.08
C THR A 79 -10.63 7.19 -14.69
N ASP A 80 -11.75 7.84 -15.02
CA ASP A 80 -13.09 7.26 -14.86
C ASP A 80 -13.42 6.21 -15.95
N PHE A 81 -12.53 5.99 -16.92
CA PHE A 81 -12.75 5.11 -18.06
C PHE A 81 -11.94 3.82 -17.91
N THR A 82 -12.64 2.71 -17.65
CA THR A 82 -12.03 1.39 -17.48
C THR A 82 -11.19 0.97 -18.68
N ASP A 83 -11.65 1.23 -19.90
CA ASP A 83 -10.93 0.85 -21.12
C ASP A 83 -9.57 1.55 -21.25
N ILE A 84 -9.52 2.84 -20.91
CA ILE A 84 -8.26 3.61 -20.90
C ILE A 84 -7.33 3.04 -19.83
N ASN A 85 -7.87 2.78 -18.63
CA ASN A 85 -7.12 2.25 -17.51
C ASN A 85 -6.50 0.88 -17.83
N SER A 86 -7.24 -0.02 -18.47
CA SER A 86 -6.73 -1.32 -18.93
C SER A 86 -5.70 -1.17 -20.05
N ALA A 87 -5.90 -0.25 -21.01
CA ALA A 87 -4.92 0.02 -22.06
C ALA A 87 -3.57 0.50 -21.49
N VAL A 88 -3.61 1.35 -20.45
CA VAL A 88 -2.40 1.78 -19.72
C VAL A 88 -1.66 0.59 -19.13
N PHE A 89 -2.36 -0.37 -18.52
CA PHE A 89 -1.71 -1.55 -17.93
C PHE A 89 -1.03 -2.41 -19.00
N THR A 90 -1.74 -2.75 -20.07
CA THR A 90 -1.18 -3.54 -21.18
C THR A 90 0.04 -2.84 -21.79
N GLU A 91 -0.05 -1.53 -22.02
CA GLU A 91 1.08 -0.79 -22.59
C GLU A 91 2.26 -0.69 -21.60
N ALA A 92 2.02 -0.29 -20.36
CA ALA A 92 3.05 -0.10 -19.35
C ALA A 92 3.71 -1.41 -18.93
N HIS A 93 2.92 -2.39 -18.48
CA HIS A 93 3.43 -3.60 -17.86
C HIS A 93 3.77 -4.67 -18.90
N GLU A 94 2.85 -4.98 -19.82
CA GLU A 94 3.00 -6.12 -20.73
C GLU A 94 3.97 -5.81 -21.87
N LYS A 95 3.87 -4.61 -22.46
CA LYS A 95 4.72 -4.16 -23.57
C LYS A 95 6.01 -3.49 -23.13
N HIS A 96 5.94 -2.48 -22.25
CA HIS A 96 7.11 -1.70 -21.84
C HIS A 96 7.82 -2.22 -20.58
N LYS A 97 7.33 -3.31 -19.98
CA LYS A 97 7.98 -3.99 -18.84
C LYS A 97 8.20 -3.09 -17.62
N ILE A 98 7.29 -2.15 -17.38
CA ILE A 98 7.37 -1.24 -16.24
C ILE A 98 7.07 -2.03 -14.94
N PRO A 99 7.94 -1.89 -13.91
CA PRO A 99 7.81 -2.64 -12.65
C PRO A 99 6.63 -2.22 -11.80
N PHE A 100 6.35 -0.93 -11.75
CA PHE A 100 5.35 -0.38 -10.85
C PHE A 100 4.19 0.17 -11.67
N VAL A 101 3.11 -0.60 -11.76
CA VAL A 101 1.88 -0.21 -12.42
C VAL A 101 0.72 -0.35 -11.45
N ASN A 102 -0.07 0.71 -11.29
CA ASN A 102 -1.28 0.69 -10.48
C ASN A 102 -2.46 1.23 -11.28
N VAL A 103 -3.44 0.37 -11.55
CA VAL A 103 -4.74 0.75 -12.08
C VAL A 103 -5.73 0.87 -10.93
N VAL A 104 -6.28 2.07 -10.74
CA VAL A 104 -7.23 2.34 -9.67
C VAL A 104 -8.42 1.39 -9.77
N ASP A 105 -8.80 0.81 -8.64
CA ASP A 105 -9.91 -0.13 -8.46
C ASP A 105 -9.86 -1.45 -9.27
N VAL A 106 -8.76 -1.74 -9.98
CA VAL A 106 -8.59 -2.98 -10.76
C VAL A 106 -7.33 -3.75 -10.32
N ILE A 107 -7.43 -4.46 -9.19
CA ILE A 107 -6.31 -5.23 -8.59
C ILE A 107 -5.65 -6.22 -9.57
N PRO A 108 -6.37 -6.98 -10.42
CA PRO A 108 -5.72 -7.88 -11.38
C PRO A 108 -4.83 -7.17 -12.40
N GLN A 109 -5.04 -5.86 -12.61
CA GLN A 109 -4.25 -4.99 -13.49
C GLN A 109 -3.31 -4.09 -12.68
N CYS A 110 -2.73 -4.63 -11.60
CA CYS A 110 -1.75 -3.94 -10.78
C CYS A 110 -0.53 -4.83 -10.53
N THR A 111 0.63 -4.19 -10.36
CA THR A 111 1.82 -4.83 -9.77
C THR A 111 1.98 -4.46 -8.30
N PHE A 112 1.34 -3.38 -7.87
CA PHE A 112 1.27 -2.97 -6.47
C PHE A 112 -0.10 -2.35 -6.14
N ALA A 113 -0.51 -2.45 -4.88
CA ALA A 113 -1.60 -1.70 -4.29
C ALA A 113 -1.04 -0.46 -3.55
N ALA A 114 -1.77 0.65 -3.63
CA ALA A 114 -1.46 1.83 -2.85
C ALA A 114 -1.68 1.57 -1.34
N ALA A 115 -0.83 2.15 -0.50
CA ALA A 115 -0.98 2.07 0.94
C ALA A 115 -2.00 3.10 1.47
N SER A 116 -2.66 2.76 2.58
CA SER A 116 -3.29 3.76 3.45
C SER A 116 -2.20 4.37 4.32
N VAL A 117 -2.07 5.69 4.35
CA VAL A 117 -0.90 6.36 4.92
C VAL A 117 -1.30 7.43 5.93
N VAL A 118 -0.53 7.54 7.01
CA VAL A 118 -0.58 8.65 7.98
C VAL A 118 0.81 9.25 8.10
N THR A 119 0.91 10.58 8.07
CA THR A 119 2.19 11.25 8.28
C THR A 119 2.03 12.58 8.99
N ASP A 120 2.90 12.83 9.96
CA ASP A 120 3.05 14.14 10.61
C ASP A 120 4.20 14.97 9.98
N GLY A 121 4.73 14.51 8.83
CA GLY A 121 5.89 15.09 8.15
C GLY A 121 7.23 14.46 8.55
N GLU A 122 7.35 13.87 9.74
CA GLU A 122 8.57 13.22 10.26
C GLU A 122 8.44 11.70 10.34
N ILE A 123 7.26 11.20 10.70
CA ILE A 123 6.88 9.79 10.71
C ILE A 123 5.95 9.50 9.55
N LEU A 124 6.13 8.32 8.97
CA LEU A 124 5.23 7.71 8.01
C LEU A 124 4.72 6.38 8.57
N LEU A 125 3.41 6.25 8.67
CA LEU A 125 2.73 4.98 8.90
C LEU A 125 2.09 4.51 7.61
N SER A 126 2.27 3.24 7.25
CA SER A 126 1.48 2.59 6.20
C SER A 126 0.63 1.48 6.79
N ILE A 127 -0.62 1.36 6.33
CA ILE A 127 -1.61 0.40 6.82
C ILE A 127 -2.22 -0.34 5.63
N SER A 128 -2.26 -1.67 5.71
CA SER A 128 -2.96 -2.51 4.74
C SER A 128 -3.71 -3.62 5.42
N THR A 129 -4.87 -3.90 4.85
CA THR A 129 -5.72 -5.05 5.18
C THR A 129 -5.70 -6.07 4.04
N SER A 130 -4.67 -6.04 3.19
CA SER A 130 -4.52 -6.85 1.97
C SER A 130 -5.75 -6.80 1.05
N GLY A 131 -6.41 -5.63 0.95
CA GLY A 131 -7.63 -5.42 0.17
C GLY A 131 -8.90 -6.04 0.75
N LYS A 132 -8.83 -6.74 1.88
CA LYS A 132 -9.98 -7.47 2.48
C LYS A 132 -10.95 -6.55 3.21
N SER A 133 -10.45 -5.53 3.92
CA SER A 133 -11.29 -4.57 4.64
C SER A 133 -10.77 -3.13 4.55
N PRO A 134 -11.17 -2.36 3.51
CA PRO A 134 -10.86 -0.94 3.42
C PRO A 134 -11.40 -0.13 4.59
N ALA A 135 -12.58 -0.50 5.14
CA ALA A 135 -13.18 0.17 6.29
C ALA A 135 -12.32 0.05 7.56
N THR A 136 -11.78 -1.14 7.85
CA THR A 136 -10.86 -1.34 8.99
C THR A 136 -9.58 -0.53 8.80
N SER A 137 -9.00 -0.54 7.59
CA SER A 137 -7.82 0.29 7.26
C SER A 137 -8.10 1.78 7.49
N ARG A 138 -9.29 2.26 7.07
CA ARG A 138 -9.69 3.66 7.25
C ARG A 138 -9.79 4.04 8.73
N ARG A 139 -10.40 3.20 9.57
CA ARG A 139 -10.54 3.49 11.02
C ARG A 139 -9.20 3.53 11.74
N ILE A 140 -8.31 2.58 11.44
CA ILE A 140 -6.96 2.57 12.01
C ILE A 140 -6.20 3.83 11.57
N ARG A 141 -6.31 4.21 10.29
CA ARG A 141 -5.73 5.45 9.75
C ARG A 141 -6.26 6.68 10.48
N GLU A 142 -7.58 6.86 10.56
CA GLU A 142 -8.22 8.01 11.22
C GLU A 142 -7.86 8.10 12.71
N HIS A 143 -7.71 6.96 13.38
CA HIS A 143 -7.24 6.92 14.75
C HIS A 143 -5.79 7.43 14.89
N PHE A 144 -4.88 6.99 14.03
CA PHE A 144 -3.51 7.48 14.03
C PHE A 144 -3.39 8.93 13.56
N GLU A 145 -4.22 9.38 12.62
CA GLU A 145 -4.28 10.79 12.23
C GLU A 145 -4.55 11.67 13.45
N LYS A 146 -5.50 11.28 14.32
CA LYS A 146 -5.78 11.98 15.57
C LYS A 146 -4.64 11.91 16.59
N ILE A 147 -4.03 10.73 16.79
CA ILE A 147 -2.98 10.56 17.81
C ILE A 147 -1.70 11.32 17.43
N LEU A 148 -1.38 11.37 16.15
CA LEU A 148 -0.16 12.01 15.65
C LEU A 148 -0.34 13.49 15.32
N ASP A 149 -1.55 14.03 15.47
CA ASP A 149 -1.90 15.36 14.96
C ASP A 149 -1.50 15.53 13.49
N ALA A 150 -1.68 14.45 12.72
CA ALA A 150 -1.20 14.36 11.36
C ALA A 150 -2.15 15.08 10.41
N THR A 151 -1.59 15.93 9.56
CA THR A 151 -2.33 16.47 8.41
C THR A 151 -2.50 15.34 7.40
N SER A 152 -3.72 15.18 6.88
CA SER A 152 -3.96 14.11 5.92
C SER A 152 -3.14 14.35 4.64
N LEU A 153 -2.50 13.30 4.11
CA LEU A 153 -1.91 13.36 2.75
C LEU A 153 -2.94 13.83 1.71
N TYR A 154 -4.23 13.59 1.98
CA TYR A 154 -5.36 14.02 1.15
C TYR A 154 -5.63 15.53 1.18
N THR A 155 -5.02 16.28 2.09
CA THR A 155 -5.13 17.74 2.20
C THR A 155 -3.80 18.46 1.97
N LEU A 156 -2.71 17.72 1.74
CA LEU A 156 -1.42 18.33 1.38
C LEU A 156 -1.52 18.99 0.00
N GLY A 157 -1.00 20.21 -0.11
CA GLY A 157 -1.10 21.03 -1.30
C GLY A 157 -2.24 22.06 -1.27
N TYR A 158 -3.02 22.13 -0.19
CA TYR A 158 -3.98 23.22 0.02
C TYR A 158 -3.78 23.91 1.38
N GLU A 159 -3.92 25.23 1.40
CA GLU A 159 -4.00 26.05 2.61
C GLU A 159 -5.15 27.05 2.42
N ASP A 160 -6.08 27.13 3.39
CA ASP A 160 -7.30 27.95 3.29
C ASP A 160 -8.08 27.76 1.98
N GLY A 161 -8.13 26.53 1.47
CA GLY A 161 -8.81 26.16 0.23
C GLY A 161 -8.08 26.58 -1.05
N LYS A 162 -6.85 27.10 -0.97
CA LYS A 162 -6.04 27.51 -2.12
C LYS A 162 -4.87 26.55 -2.34
N PRO A 163 -4.53 26.23 -3.60
CA PRO A 163 -3.32 25.47 -3.91
C PRO A 163 -2.05 26.13 -3.37
N ILE A 164 -1.18 25.35 -2.75
CA ILE A 164 0.15 25.75 -2.29
C ILE A 164 1.24 24.86 -2.90
N PRO A 165 2.50 25.33 -3.00
CA PRO A 165 3.60 24.52 -3.50
C PRO A 165 3.80 23.24 -2.68
N ILE A 166 4.12 22.14 -3.37
CA ILE A 166 4.57 20.90 -2.73
C ILE A 166 6.08 20.84 -2.84
N VAL A 167 6.75 21.03 -1.71
CA VAL A 167 8.21 21.10 -1.65
C VAL A 167 8.74 19.79 -1.09
N SER A 168 9.50 19.05 -1.90
CA SER A 168 10.24 17.85 -1.47
C SER A 168 11.50 18.22 -0.68
N GLU A 169 12.01 19.44 -0.87
CA GLU A 169 13.26 20.01 -0.36
C GLU A 169 13.21 20.46 1.12
N ARG A 170 13.09 19.52 2.06
CA ARG A 170 13.76 19.73 3.36
C ARG A 170 14.97 18.79 3.39
N GLU A 171 16.14 19.38 3.59
CA GLU A 171 17.44 18.71 3.54
C GLU A 171 17.41 17.31 4.18
N GLY A 172 17.68 16.28 3.38
CA GLY A 172 18.23 15.03 3.88
C GLY A 172 17.52 13.72 3.52
N GLN A 173 16.21 13.67 3.25
CA GLN A 173 15.53 12.43 2.81
C GLN A 173 14.07 12.68 2.37
N ALA A 174 13.75 12.34 1.12
CA ALA A 174 12.37 12.25 0.64
C ALA A 174 11.61 11.16 1.42
N LEU A 175 10.29 11.31 1.59
CA LEU A 175 9.50 10.25 2.22
C LEU A 175 9.54 9.00 1.35
N PRO A 176 9.68 7.78 1.91
CA PRO A 176 9.52 6.58 1.10
C PRO A 176 8.14 6.57 0.44
N TYR A 177 8.00 5.94 -0.72
CA TYR A 177 6.69 5.74 -1.35
C TYR A 177 6.14 4.37 -0.95
N PRO A 178 5.26 4.28 0.07
CA PRO A 178 4.81 3.01 0.60
C PRO A 178 3.78 2.37 -0.34
N VAL A 179 4.03 1.12 -0.66
CA VAL A 179 3.15 0.29 -1.48
C VAL A 179 3.06 -1.11 -0.90
N TYR A 180 2.14 -1.90 -1.45
CA TYR A 180 2.12 -3.34 -1.23
C TYR A 180 2.20 -4.07 -2.58
N LEU A 181 3.31 -4.74 -2.85
CA LEU A 181 3.51 -5.52 -4.07
C LEU A 181 2.57 -6.72 -4.11
N LEU A 182 2.02 -6.97 -5.29
CA LEU A 182 1.09 -8.06 -5.56
C LEU A 182 1.86 -9.26 -6.11
N LEU A 183 2.29 -10.15 -5.21
CA LEU A 183 3.23 -11.23 -5.53
C LEU A 183 2.59 -12.59 -5.81
N GLU A 184 1.28 -12.71 -5.69
CA GLU A 184 0.58 -13.99 -5.88
C GLU A 184 0.92 -14.61 -7.25
N ASN A 185 1.43 -15.83 -7.24
CA ASN A 185 1.92 -16.59 -8.40
C ASN A 185 3.08 -15.95 -9.18
N ARG A 186 3.74 -14.92 -8.63
CA ARG A 186 4.90 -14.28 -9.25
C ARG A 186 6.20 -14.93 -8.77
N LYS A 187 7.13 -15.16 -9.68
CA LYS A 187 8.47 -15.65 -9.35
C LYS A 187 9.25 -14.58 -8.58
N CYS A 188 9.73 -14.95 -7.41
CA CYS A 188 10.62 -14.13 -6.59
C CYS A 188 11.93 -14.91 -6.36
N VAL A 189 13.06 -14.27 -6.59
CA VAL A 189 14.38 -14.89 -6.42
C VAL A 189 15.05 -14.29 -5.20
N VAL A 190 15.55 -15.15 -4.32
CA VAL A 190 16.38 -14.76 -3.19
C VAL A 190 17.80 -15.26 -3.46
N VAL A 191 18.76 -14.35 -3.49
CA VAL A 191 20.17 -14.67 -3.70
C VAL A 191 20.92 -14.41 -2.40
N SER A 192 21.45 -15.47 -1.79
CA SER A 192 22.27 -15.32 -0.59
C SER A 192 23.19 -16.51 -0.36
N GLU A 193 24.35 -16.26 0.23
CA GLU A 193 25.31 -17.32 0.60
C GLU A 193 24.73 -18.25 1.67
N GLN A 194 24.03 -17.65 2.64
CA GLN A 194 23.45 -18.34 3.78
C GLN A 194 22.03 -17.85 4.02
N LYS A 195 21.21 -18.71 4.62
CA LYS A 195 19.89 -18.34 5.16
C LYS A 195 20.06 -17.71 6.53
N THR A 196 20.52 -16.46 6.55
CA THR A 196 20.54 -15.67 7.80
C THR A 196 19.10 -15.45 8.30
N PRO A 197 18.87 -15.12 9.59
CA PRO A 197 17.52 -14.87 10.09
C PRO A 197 16.74 -13.81 9.30
N GLU A 198 17.42 -12.78 8.79
CA GLU A 198 16.78 -11.76 7.94
C GLU A 198 16.39 -12.33 6.57
N VAL A 199 17.25 -13.15 5.94
CA VAL A 199 16.91 -13.84 4.69
C VAL A 199 15.74 -14.81 4.89
N GLU A 200 15.73 -15.58 5.97
CA GLU A 200 14.61 -16.47 6.31
C GLU A 200 13.31 -15.70 6.52
N ARG A 201 13.38 -14.54 7.19
CA ARG A 201 12.24 -13.63 7.35
C ARG A 201 11.71 -13.14 6.00
N ARG A 202 12.60 -12.78 5.06
CA ARG A 202 12.22 -12.37 3.69
C ARG A 202 11.53 -13.51 2.95
N ILE A 203 12.11 -14.71 2.96
CA ILE A 203 11.54 -15.90 2.33
C ILE A 203 10.15 -16.20 2.91
N SER A 204 10.01 -16.22 4.24
CA SER A 204 8.73 -16.45 4.91
C SER A 204 7.67 -15.40 4.53
N LEU A 205 8.06 -14.13 4.44
CA LEU A 205 7.15 -13.06 4.01
C LEU A 205 6.71 -13.21 2.55
N LEU A 206 7.62 -13.59 1.65
CA LEU A 206 7.31 -13.87 0.25
C LEU A 206 6.32 -15.04 0.12
N ASP A 207 6.56 -16.14 0.84
CA ASP A 207 5.68 -17.31 0.86
C ASP A 207 4.26 -16.94 1.35
N ARG A 208 4.16 -16.16 2.43
CA ARG A 208 2.87 -15.65 2.94
C ARG A 208 2.13 -14.75 1.96
N CYS A 209 2.85 -14.13 1.02
CA CYS A 209 2.28 -13.31 -0.05
C CYS A 209 1.91 -14.13 -1.29
N GLY A 210 2.10 -15.46 -1.28
CA GLY A 210 1.78 -16.36 -2.39
C GLY A 210 2.79 -16.30 -3.54
N ALA A 211 4.01 -15.83 -3.28
CA ALA A 211 5.07 -15.81 -4.28
C ALA A 211 5.57 -17.24 -4.58
N SER A 212 6.05 -17.46 -5.81
CA SER A 212 6.88 -18.62 -6.13
C SER A 212 8.34 -18.29 -5.81
N VAL A 213 8.83 -18.73 -4.66
CA VAL A 213 10.15 -18.35 -4.13
C VAL A 213 11.21 -19.34 -4.61
N VAL A 214 12.29 -18.82 -5.20
CA VAL A 214 13.49 -19.57 -5.56
C VAL A 214 14.66 -19.00 -4.78
N HIS A 215 15.29 -19.81 -3.92
CA HIS A 215 16.51 -19.44 -3.21
C HIS A 215 17.74 -20.05 -3.90
N ILE A 216 18.75 -19.23 -4.17
CA ILE A 216 19.94 -19.62 -4.94
C ILE A 216 21.19 -19.04 -4.25
N SER A 217 22.28 -19.79 -4.19
CA SER A 217 23.57 -19.24 -3.76
C SER A 217 24.20 -18.37 -4.86
N PRO A 218 25.03 -17.36 -4.52
CA PRO A 218 25.69 -16.52 -5.52
C PRO A 218 26.53 -17.32 -6.53
N ASP A 219 27.22 -18.38 -6.09
CA ASP A 219 28.05 -19.25 -6.94
C ASP A 219 27.24 -20.07 -7.95
N GLU A 220 25.98 -20.40 -7.63
CA GLU A 220 25.06 -21.12 -8.52
C GLU A 220 24.21 -20.19 -9.38
N MET A 221 24.22 -18.88 -9.07
CA MET A 221 23.41 -17.89 -9.76
C MET A 221 23.90 -17.73 -11.20
N LYS A 222 22.95 -17.84 -12.12
CA LYS A 222 23.14 -17.61 -13.53
C LYS A 222 22.12 -16.59 -14.00
N PRO A 223 22.43 -15.80 -15.03
CA PRO A 223 21.59 -14.66 -15.36
C PRO A 223 20.15 -15.04 -15.79
N TYR A 224 19.96 -16.20 -16.43
CA TYR A 224 18.62 -16.73 -16.78
C TYR A 224 17.74 -17.04 -15.56
N HIS A 225 18.31 -17.20 -14.36
CA HIS A 225 17.51 -17.34 -13.14
C HIS A 225 16.70 -16.07 -12.85
N LEU A 226 17.12 -14.91 -13.34
CA LEU A 226 16.54 -13.60 -13.05
C LEU A 226 15.61 -13.06 -14.16
N GLU A 227 15.61 -13.65 -15.36
CA GLU A 227 14.93 -13.11 -16.56
C GLU A 227 13.43 -12.86 -16.39
N ASP A 228 12.74 -13.77 -15.70
CA ASP A 228 11.30 -13.74 -15.40
C ASP A 228 11.01 -13.43 -13.93
N ALA A 229 12.03 -13.11 -13.14
CA ALA A 229 11.85 -12.73 -11.75
C ALA A 229 11.11 -11.39 -11.67
N PHE A 230 10.00 -11.38 -10.94
CA PHE A 230 9.29 -10.14 -10.63
C PHE A 230 10.02 -9.33 -9.57
N LEU A 231 10.55 -10.03 -8.55
CA LEU A 231 11.27 -9.46 -7.42
C LEU A 231 12.54 -10.28 -7.16
N VAL A 232 13.66 -9.59 -6.95
CA VAL A 232 14.94 -10.15 -6.56
C VAL A 232 15.36 -9.53 -5.22
N ILE A 233 15.63 -10.37 -4.23
CA ILE A 233 16.19 -9.96 -2.94
C ILE A 233 17.59 -10.55 -2.87
N ALA A 234 18.61 -9.72 -2.68
CA ALA A 234 19.98 -10.19 -2.50
C ALA A 234 20.54 -9.76 -1.15
N ASP A 235 21.25 -10.67 -0.47
CA ASP A 235 21.97 -10.32 0.77
C ASP A 235 23.06 -9.27 0.51
N LYS A 236 23.73 -9.40 -0.64
CA LYS A 236 24.74 -8.49 -1.14
C LYS A 236 24.42 -8.01 -2.53
N ARG A 237 24.47 -6.70 -2.75
CA ARG A 237 24.32 -6.12 -4.09
C ARG A 237 25.30 -6.72 -5.12
N SER A 238 26.55 -6.94 -4.71
CA SER A 238 27.60 -7.52 -5.56
C SER A 238 27.31 -8.94 -6.06
N ALA A 239 26.39 -9.66 -5.42
CA ALA A 239 25.98 -11.00 -5.85
C ALA A 239 25.10 -10.99 -7.10
N VAL A 240 24.48 -9.85 -7.43
CA VAL A 240 23.50 -9.73 -8.54
C VAL A 240 23.82 -8.60 -9.51
N ASP A 241 24.57 -7.58 -9.07
CA ASP A 241 25.13 -6.53 -9.92
C ASP A 241 26.58 -6.91 -10.28
N TYR A 242 26.77 -7.60 -11.41
CA TYR A 242 28.13 -7.87 -11.92
C TYR A 242 28.89 -6.55 -12.17
N PRO A 243 30.21 -6.49 -11.90
CA PRO A 243 31.00 -5.30 -12.18
C PRO A 243 31.00 -4.97 -13.68
N LEU A 244 30.64 -3.72 -14.01
CA LEU A 244 30.65 -3.11 -15.35
C LEU A 244 32.04 -3.08 -16.05
N ASN A 245 33.06 -3.76 -15.51
CA ASN A 245 34.46 -3.55 -15.88
C ASN A 245 35.13 -4.76 -16.58
N THR A 246 34.38 -5.80 -16.90
CA THR A 246 34.76 -6.77 -17.92
C THR A 246 33.77 -6.59 -19.05
N ASN A 247 34.24 -6.37 -20.29
CA ASN A 247 33.39 -6.43 -21.49
C ASN A 247 32.68 -7.80 -21.47
N PRO A 248 31.40 -7.90 -21.08
CA PRO A 248 30.71 -9.16 -21.15
C PRO A 248 30.25 -9.30 -22.62
N PRO A 249 30.15 -10.51 -23.18
CA PRO A 249 29.49 -10.71 -24.47
C PRO A 249 27.98 -10.38 -24.42
N TYR A 250 27.46 -9.91 -23.28
CA TYR A 250 26.06 -9.61 -23.04
C TYR A 250 25.91 -8.18 -22.48
N PRO A 251 24.95 -7.39 -22.98
CA PRO A 251 24.66 -6.06 -22.44
C PRO A 251 24.28 -6.14 -20.94
N PRO A 252 24.46 -5.04 -20.16
CA PRO A 252 23.93 -4.98 -18.79
C PRO A 252 22.46 -5.43 -18.83
N TYR A 253 22.10 -6.38 -17.96
CA TYR A 253 20.81 -7.08 -17.99
C TYR A 253 19.64 -6.08 -18.08
N GLN A 254 19.15 -5.87 -19.30
CA GLN A 254 17.95 -5.07 -19.63
C GLN A 254 16.71 -5.97 -19.76
N GLY A 255 16.85 -7.27 -19.51
CA GLY A 255 15.80 -8.28 -19.64
C GLY A 255 15.22 -8.66 -18.29
N GLY A 256 14.22 -7.91 -17.84
CA GLY A 256 13.42 -8.25 -16.67
C GLY A 256 12.73 -7.03 -16.08
N ILE A 257 11.48 -7.22 -15.65
CA ILE A 257 10.75 -6.24 -14.83
C ILE A 257 11.43 -6.07 -13.45
N GLY A 258 12.27 -7.04 -13.07
CA GLY A 258 12.91 -7.27 -11.77
C GLY A 258 13.06 -6.06 -10.86
N ILE A 259 12.13 -5.97 -9.90
CA ILE A 259 12.24 -5.14 -8.71
C ILE A 259 13.38 -5.71 -7.85
N ARG A 260 14.24 -4.86 -7.28
CA ARG A 260 15.42 -5.29 -6.51
C ARG A 260 15.41 -4.73 -5.09
N GLU A 261 15.74 -5.58 -4.13
CA GLU A 261 16.09 -5.23 -2.75
C GLU A 261 17.49 -5.77 -2.44
N TYR A 262 18.32 -4.94 -1.81
CA TYR A 262 19.65 -5.32 -1.34
C TYR A 262 19.70 -5.13 0.17
N LEU A 263 20.01 -6.19 0.91
CA LEU A 263 19.98 -6.15 2.37
C LEU A 263 21.18 -5.38 2.96
N ASP A 264 22.34 -5.40 2.29
CA ASP A 264 23.54 -4.65 2.65
C ASP A 264 23.49 -3.17 2.24
N GLU A 265 22.87 -2.88 1.10
CA GLU A 265 22.71 -1.52 0.53
C GLU A 265 21.24 -1.19 0.20
N PRO A 266 20.33 -1.00 1.19
CA PRO A 266 18.91 -0.79 0.92
C PRO A 266 18.58 0.39 -0.02
N ASN A 267 19.39 1.45 0.01
CA ASN A 267 19.20 2.63 -0.83
C ASN A 267 19.58 2.41 -2.31
N ALA A 268 20.36 1.37 -2.62
CA ALA A 268 20.76 1.05 -3.98
C ALA A 268 19.72 0.19 -4.73
N GLY A 269 18.75 -0.37 -4.02
CA GLY A 269 17.64 -1.13 -4.59
C GLY A 269 16.57 -0.23 -5.24
N THR A 270 15.60 -0.85 -5.92
CA THR A 270 14.39 -0.15 -6.38
C THR A 270 13.43 0.12 -5.23
N HIS A 271 13.55 -0.66 -4.15
CA HIS A 271 12.78 -0.55 -2.93
C HIS A 271 13.56 -1.17 -1.78
N PHE A 272 13.07 -0.92 -0.57
CA PHE A 272 13.39 -1.70 0.61
C PHE A 272 12.10 -2.06 1.33
N THR A 273 12.14 -3.11 2.12
CA THR A 273 11.01 -3.46 2.96
C THR A 273 11.16 -2.84 4.35
N PRO A 274 10.19 -2.06 4.83
CA PRO A 274 10.28 -1.41 6.14
C PRO A 274 10.16 -2.41 7.29
N GLU A 275 10.38 -1.93 8.52
CA GLU A 275 9.98 -2.68 9.72
C GLU A 275 8.46 -2.83 9.77
N LEU A 276 8.01 -4.04 10.10
CA LEU A 276 6.60 -4.44 9.99
C LEU A 276 6.05 -4.84 11.37
N ILE A 277 4.78 -4.53 11.57
CA ILE A 277 3.89 -5.13 12.56
C ILE A 277 2.85 -5.90 11.76
N ILE A 278 2.71 -7.19 12.02
CA ILE A 278 1.86 -8.08 11.24
C ILE A 278 0.88 -8.80 12.17
N ASP A 279 -0.41 -8.76 11.83
CA ASP A 279 -1.44 -9.59 12.43
C ASP A 279 -2.29 -10.18 11.29
N ASP A 280 -1.89 -11.36 10.83
CA ASP A 280 -2.33 -12.01 9.57
C ASP A 280 -2.38 -11.06 8.35
N ASN A 281 -3.59 -10.59 8.01
CA ASN A 281 -3.87 -9.73 6.86
C ASN A 281 -3.70 -8.24 7.17
N LEU A 282 -3.55 -7.86 8.45
CA LEU A 282 -3.18 -6.51 8.87
C LEU A 282 -1.67 -6.35 8.80
N ILE A 283 -1.21 -5.35 8.06
CA ILE A 283 0.20 -4.97 7.96
C ILE A 283 0.30 -3.50 8.27
N ILE A 284 1.10 -3.17 9.27
CA ILE A 284 1.46 -1.80 9.61
C ILE A 284 2.97 -1.65 9.45
N SER A 285 3.42 -0.61 8.75
CA SER A 285 4.83 -0.20 8.79
C SER A 285 4.97 1.16 9.45
N VAL A 286 6.11 1.36 10.12
CA VAL A 286 6.52 2.65 10.69
C VAL A 286 7.84 3.03 10.07
N SER A 287 7.98 4.26 9.61
CA SER A 287 9.25 4.77 9.08
C SER A 287 9.44 6.23 9.45
N ALA A 288 10.71 6.63 9.50
CA ALA A 288 11.11 8.00 9.78
C ALA A 288 11.61 8.66 8.48
N ARG A 289 11.38 9.97 8.36
CA ARG A 289 11.89 10.81 7.27
C ARG A 289 13.30 11.34 7.56
N SER A 290 13.69 11.42 8.83
CA SER A 290 14.94 12.01 9.27
C SER A 290 15.64 11.12 10.29
N SER A 291 16.94 11.32 10.45
CA SER A 291 17.72 10.68 11.52
C SER A 291 17.16 10.98 12.91
N THR A 292 16.64 12.20 13.11
CA THR A 292 15.96 12.62 14.34
C THR A 292 14.62 11.89 14.58
N GLY A 293 13.93 11.49 13.51
CA GLY A 293 12.69 10.73 13.58
C GLY A 293 12.87 9.24 13.92
N ILE A 294 14.08 8.68 13.78
CA ILE A 294 14.34 7.24 13.96
C ILE A 294 13.94 6.76 15.35
N ASP A 295 14.31 7.47 16.41
CA ASP A 295 13.95 7.07 17.78
C ASP A 295 12.45 7.18 18.05
N LYS A 296 11.79 8.18 17.46
CA LYS A 296 10.33 8.34 17.53
C LYS A 296 9.64 7.17 16.82
N ALA A 297 10.12 6.79 15.63
CA ALA A 297 9.62 5.66 14.87
C ALA A 297 9.83 4.33 15.60
N LYS A 298 11.01 4.07 16.20
CA LYS A 298 11.29 2.86 16.99
C LYS A 298 10.39 2.75 18.22
N ARG A 299 10.19 3.85 18.96
CA ARG A 299 9.27 3.87 20.12
C ARG A 299 7.83 3.60 19.70
N LEU A 300 7.40 4.22 18.60
CA LEU A 300 6.07 4.01 18.05
C LEU A 300 5.90 2.56 17.59
N HIS A 301 6.84 2.02 16.81
CA HIS A 301 6.84 0.63 16.35
C HIS A 301 6.65 -0.33 17.51
N LYS A 302 7.48 -0.23 18.57
CA LYS A 302 7.35 -1.07 19.77
C LYS A 302 5.97 -0.97 20.44
N LYS A 303 5.41 0.24 20.53
CA LYS A 303 4.06 0.44 21.10
C LYS A 303 3.01 -0.27 20.23
N LEU A 304 3.07 -0.10 18.92
CA LEU A 304 2.13 -0.69 17.98
C LEU A 304 2.26 -2.21 17.89
N THR A 305 3.47 -2.76 18.02
CA THR A 305 3.69 -4.20 18.16
C THR A 305 2.83 -4.78 19.28
N ASN A 306 2.90 -4.19 20.48
CA ASN A 306 2.11 -4.67 21.62
C ASN A 306 0.59 -4.54 21.41
N GLU A 307 0.15 -3.54 20.65
CA GLU A 307 -1.26 -3.23 20.43
C GLU A 307 -1.91 -4.05 19.32
N PHE A 308 -1.16 -4.37 18.26
CA PHE A 308 -1.71 -4.99 17.05
C PHE A 308 -1.25 -6.42 16.82
N GLU A 309 0.01 -6.75 17.10
CA GLU A 309 0.54 -8.08 16.79
C GLU A 309 -0.19 -9.15 17.63
N ASN A 310 -0.76 -10.15 16.95
CA ASN A 310 -1.55 -11.24 17.56
C ASN A 310 -2.76 -10.77 18.41
N ASN A 311 -3.33 -9.60 18.12
CA ASN A 311 -4.47 -9.04 18.85
C ASN A 311 -5.83 -9.25 18.16
N GLY A 312 -5.86 -10.06 17.09
CA GLY A 312 -7.08 -10.57 16.45
C GLY A 312 -7.69 -9.63 15.39
N TYR A 313 -6.98 -8.58 14.99
CA TYR A 313 -7.32 -7.78 13.82
C TYR A 313 -7.22 -8.61 12.54
N GLY A 314 -6.23 -9.48 12.44
CA GLY A 314 -6.02 -10.39 11.32
C GLY A 314 -7.25 -11.28 11.06
N VAL A 315 -7.68 -11.98 12.10
CA VAL A 315 -8.87 -12.84 12.10
C VAL A 315 -10.14 -12.02 11.83
N PHE A 316 -10.25 -10.82 12.38
CA PHE A 316 -11.38 -9.93 12.12
C PHE A 316 -11.46 -9.48 10.65
N ILE A 317 -10.33 -9.11 10.05
CA ILE A 317 -10.26 -8.75 8.63
C ILE A 317 -10.61 -9.96 7.75
N GLU A 318 -10.14 -11.15 8.11
CA GLU A 318 -10.50 -12.39 7.42
C GLU A 318 -12.02 -12.61 7.47
N PHE A 319 -12.61 -12.52 8.66
CA PHE A 319 -14.05 -12.64 8.86
C PHE A 319 -14.84 -11.68 7.95
N LEU A 320 -14.49 -10.39 7.92
CA LEU A 320 -15.14 -9.42 7.03
C LEU A 320 -14.95 -9.78 5.54
N GLY A 321 -13.77 -10.28 5.18
CA GLY A 321 -13.45 -10.78 3.83
C GLY A 321 -14.37 -11.91 3.38
N THR A 322 -14.67 -12.88 4.25
CA THR A 322 -15.58 -14.00 3.94
C THR A 322 -17.00 -13.54 3.58
N ARG A 323 -17.42 -12.37 4.07
CA ARG A 323 -18.76 -11.80 3.83
C ARG A 323 -18.85 -10.98 2.55
N ARG A 324 -17.71 -10.65 1.92
CA ARG A 324 -17.64 -9.73 0.79
C ARG A 324 -18.47 -10.18 -0.41
N ALA A 325 -18.47 -11.47 -0.73
CA ALA A 325 -19.22 -12.00 -1.88
C ALA A 325 -20.75 -11.86 -1.67
N GLU A 326 -21.25 -12.11 -0.46
CA GLU A 326 -22.67 -11.97 -0.11
C GLU A 326 -23.08 -10.48 -0.18
N ILE A 327 -22.27 -9.59 0.39
CA ILE A 327 -22.51 -8.14 0.42
C ILE A 327 -22.47 -7.54 -0.99
N LEU A 328 -21.55 -7.99 -1.85
CA LEU A 328 -21.46 -7.56 -3.24
C LEU A 328 -22.73 -7.89 -4.04
N LYS A 329 -23.33 -9.05 -3.77
CA LYS A 329 -24.62 -9.45 -4.39
C LYS A 329 -25.78 -8.64 -3.84
N ALA A 330 -25.76 -8.33 -2.53
CA ALA A 330 -26.83 -7.63 -1.84
C ALA A 330 -26.93 -6.14 -2.20
N PHE A 331 -25.80 -5.47 -2.42
CA PHE A 331 -25.76 -4.01 -2.59
C PHE A 331 -25.09 -3.61 -3.92
N PRO A 332 -25.84 -2.96 -4.84
CA PRO A 332 -25.37 -2.73 -6.20
C PRO A 332 -24.28 -1.65 -6.29
N THR A 333 -24.32 -0.64 -5.43
CA THR A 333 -23.39 0.51 -5.49
C THR A 333 -22.21 0.34 -4.52
N PRO A 334 -20.98 0.79 -4.89
CA PRO A 334 -19.84 0.84 -3.97
C PRO A 334 -20.13 1.55 -2.64
N LYS A 335 -20.86 2.67 -2.69
CA LYS A 335 -21.23 3.45 -1.51
C LYS A 335 -22.03 2.65 -0.48
N LYS A 336 -23.16 2.05 -0.90
CA LYS A 336 -23.98 1.19 0.00
C LYS A 336 -23.18 0.03 0.60
N ARG A 337 -22.22 -0.55 -0.14
CA ARG A 337 -21.34 -1.60 0.39
C ARG A 337 -20.41 -1.08 1.49
N ALA A 338 -19.81 0.09 1.27
CA ALA A 338 -18.97 0.75 2.27
C ALA A 338 -19.80 1.08 3.54
N ASP A 339 -20.96 1.71 3.37
CA ASP A 339 -21.88 2.06 4.46
C ASP A 339 -22.28 0.81 5.28
N PHE A 340 -22.52 -0.32 4.63
CA PHE A 340 -22.84 -1.58 5.31
C PHE A 340 -21.67 -2.11 6.15
N PHE A 341 -20.46 -2.17 5.58
CA PHE A 341 -19.27 -2.61 6.32
C PHE A 341 -18.93 -1.69 7.49
N GLU A 342 -19.09 -0.38 7.31
CA GLU A 342 -18.91 0.60 8.39
C GLU A 342 -19.94 0.36 9.50
N GLY A 343 -21.21 0.23 9.14
CA GLY A 343 -22.27 -0.08 10.10
C GLY A 343 -22.07 -1.41 10.84
N LEU A 344 -21.50 -2.42 10.19
CA LEU A 344 -21.13 -3.68 10.85
C LEU A 344 -20.06 -3.46 11.92
N ILE A 345 -19.00 -2.72 11.59
CA ILE A 345 -17.91 -2.41 12.52
C ILE A 345 -18.43 -1.53 13.67
N ASP A 346 -19.29 -0.56 13.38
CA ASP A 346 -19.77 0.43 14.34
C ASP A 346 -20.73 -0.11 15.40
N THR A 347 -21.33 -1.28 15.19
CA THR A 347 -22.37 -1.76 16.10
C THR A 347 -21.78 -2.48 17.31
N VAL A 348 -22.21 -2.03 18.49
CA VAL A 348 -22.01 -2.70 19.77
C VAL A 348 -23.39 -3.17 20.26
N GLU A 349 -23.48 -4.40 20.76
CA GLU A 349 -24.66 -4.83 21.51
C GLU A 349 -24.44 -4.47 22.99
N GLU A 350 -25.25 -3.56 23.51
CA GLU A 350 -25.14 -3.16 24.92
C GLU A 350 -25.42 -4.36 25.83
N ALA A 351 -24.43 -4.75 26.63
CA ALA A 351 -24.64 -5.68 27.73
C ALA A 351 -25.53 -5.00 28.78
N VAL A 352 -26.65 -5.69 29.07
CA VAL A 352 -27.68 -5.40 30.07
C VAL A 352 -27.09 -4.86 31.39
N SER A 353 -27.23 -3.57 31.66
CA SER A 353 -27.15 -3.02 33.02
C SER A 353 -27.68 -1.59 33.16
N GLY A 354 -28.96 -1.35 32.87
CA GLY A 354 -29.78 -0.27 33.49
C GLY A 354 -29.28 1.18 33.52
N LEU A 355 -28.17 1.52 32.87
CA LEU A 355 -27.51 2.82 32.87
C LEU A 355 -27.52 3.34 31.43
N GLN A 356 -27.96 4.59 31.25
CA GLN A 356 -27.84 5.30 29.98
C GLN A 356 -26.36 5.53 29.68
N ILE A 357 -25.76 4.62 28.91
CA ILE A 357 -24.46 4.79 28.30
C ILE A 357 -24.72 5.38 26.90
N PRO A 358 -23.95 6.37 26.43
CA PRO A 358 -24.08 6.88 25.07
C PRO A 358 -23.93 5.73 24.07
N SER A 359 -24.64 5.77 22.93
CA SER A 359 -24.47 4.77 21.85
C SER A 359 -22.98 4.62 21.53
N THR A 360 -22.37 3.50 21.92
CA THR A 360 -20.93 3.30 21.77
C THR A 360 -20.66 2.68 20.41
N THR A 361 -19.96 3.40 19.53
CA THR A 361 -19.33 2.80 18.36
C THR A 361 -18.16 1.94 18.78
N CYS A 362 -17.99 0.76 18.16
CA CYS A 362 -16.82 -0.08 18.42
C CYS A 362 -15.53 0.71 18.16
N CYS A 363 -14.62 0.72 19.14
CA CYS A 363 -13.32 1.35 19.01
C CYS A 363 -12.26 0.43 18.38
N LEU A 364 -12.63 -0.81 18.01
CA LEU A 364 -11.70 -1.84 17.54
C LEU A 364 -10.55 -2.15 18.52
N GLY A 365 -10.70 -1.82 19.81
CA GLY A 365 -9.61 -1.91 20.79
C GLY A 365 -8.58 -0.78 20.73
N LEU A 366 -8.75 0.20 19.83
CA LEU A 366 -7.80 1.29 19.58
C LEU A 366 -7.74 2.32 20.73
N THR A 367 -8.87 2.61 21.37
CA THR A 367 -8.94 3.58 22.47
C THR A 367 -8.90 2.94 23.85
N ASN A 368 -9.26 1.66 23.95
CA ASN A 368 -9.22 0.86 25.16
C ASN A 368 -8.83 -0.58 24.79
N PRO A 369 -7.55 -0.97 24.94
CA PRO A 369 -7.09 -2.33 24.65
C PRO A 369 -7.76 -3.40 25.52
N GLU A 370 -8.27 -3.01 26.69
CA GLU A 370 -9.03 -3.86 27.62
C GLU A 370 -10.54 -3.77 27.38
N CYS A 371 -10.96 -3.33 26.20
CA CYS A 371 -12.37 -3.17 25.84
C CYS A 371 -13.14 -4.48 26.05
N SER A 372 -14.04 -4.50 27.03
CA SER A 372 -14.95 -5.61 27.34
C SER A 372 -16.27 -5.54 26.60
N ALA A 373 -16.48 -4.52 25.75
CA ALA A 373 -17.75 -4.33 25.03
C ALA A 373 -18.06 -5.54 24.14
N GLU A 374 -19.30 -6.02 24.18
CA GLU A 374 -19.81 -7.08 23.30
C GLU A 374 -20.08 -6.48 21.91
N CYS A 375 -19.06 -6.54 21.05
CA CYS A 375 -19.09 -5.97 19.71
C CYS A 375 -18.54 -6.97 18.70
N LEU A 376 -18.81 -6.74 17.41
CA LEU A 376 -18.43 -7.67 16.35
C LEU A 376 -16.92 -7.99 16.35
N PHE A 377 -16.08 -6.98 16.57
CA PHE A 377 -14.63 -7.18 16.68
C PHE A 377 -14.26 -8.13 17.83
N ASN A 378 -14.78 -7.86 19.03
CA ASN A 378 -14.51 -8.68 20.23
C ASN A 378 -15.05 -10.11 20.08
N TRP A 379 -16.22 -10.29 19.49
CA TRP A 379 -16.74 -11.63 19.20
C TRP A 379 -15.80 -12.41 18.30
N VAL A 380 -15.33 -11.79 17.21
CA VAL A 380 -14.46 -12.47 16.26
C VAL A 380 -13.09 -12.77 16.86
N ARG A 381 -12.41 -11.79 17.48
CA ARG A 381 -11.06 -12.02 18.06
C ARG A 381 -11.06 -13.01 19.23
N HIS A 382 -12.18 -13.18 19.92
CA HIS A 382 -12.33 -14.16 21.00
C HIS A 382 -13.01 -15.46 20.57
N GLY A 383 -13.14 -15.72 19.26
CA GLY A 383 -13.62 -16.99 18.72
C GLY A 383 -15.12 -17.23 18.82
N LYS A 384 -15.94 -16.23 19.18
CA LYS A 384 -17.42 -16.30 19.18
C LYS A 384 -18.00 -16.17 17.76
N LEU A 385 -17.53 -17.00 16.83
CA LEU A 385 -17.84 -16.88 15.39
C LEU A 385 -19.30 -17.15 15.05
N GLU A 386 -19.96 -18.09 15.73
CA GLU A 386 -21.40 -18.36 15.51
C GLU A 386 -22.27 -17.13 15.82
N HIS A 387 -21.91 -16.42 16.90
CA HIS A 387 -22.57 -15.18 17.29
C HIS A 387 -22.35 -14.09 16.24
N ALA A 388 -21.09 -13.87 15.83
CA ALA A 388 -20.71 -12.90 14.81
C ALA A 388 -21.40 -13.17 13.46
N ASN A 389 -21.48 -14.43 13.05
CA ASN A 389 -22.18 -14.87 11.83
C ASN A 389 -23.67 -14.56 11.92
N THR A 390 -24.32 -14.96 13.02
CA THR A 390 -25.75 -14.72 13.24
C THR A 390 -26.09 -13.23 13.22
N PHE A 391 -25.29 -12.41 13.91
CA PHE A 391 -25.43 -10.96 13.92
C PHE A 391 -25.31 -10.36 12.51
N THR A 392 -24.27 -10.75 11.77
CA THR A 392 -23.99 -10.22 10.42
C THR A 392 -25.10 -10.58 9.44
N SER A 393 -25.57 -11.83 9.45
CA SER A 393 -26.68 -12.27 8.59
C SER A 393 -27.99 -11.54 8.91
N LYS A 394 -28.34 -11.41 10.21
CA LYS A 394 -29.54 -10.65 10.63
C LYS A 394 -29.48 -9.19 10.16
N ARG A 395 -28.30 -8.57 10.22
CA ARG A 395 -28.11 -7.19 9.76
C ARG A 395 -28.24 -7.09 8.25
N LEU A 396 -27.65 -8.03 7.50
CA LEU A 396 -27.76 -8.10 6.04
C LEU A 396 -29.22 -8.19 5.61
N ASP A 397 -29.99 -9.11 6.21
CA ASP A 397 -31.43 -9.27 5.93
C ASP A 397 -32.22 -8.00 6.22
N LYS A 398 -31.93 -7.33 7.33
CA LYS A 398 -32.61 -6.09 7.74
C LYS A 398 -32.36 -4.94 6.77
N GLU A 399 -31.11 -4.75 6.32
CA GLU A 399 -30.74 -3.68 5.39
C GLU A 399 -31.21 -3.98 3.95
N GLN A 400 -31.25 -5.25 3.55
CA GLN A 400 -31.87 -5.64 2.27
C GLN A 400 -33.37 -5.33 2.23
N ARG A 401 -34.11 -5.53 3.32
CA ARG A 401 -35.55 -5.17 3.40
C ARG A 401 -35.81 -3.66 3.40
N ARG A 402 -34.79 -2.85 3.71
CA ARG A 402 -34.86 -1.38 3.70
C ARG A 402 -34.52 -0.78 2.34
N CYS A 403 -33.79 -1.51 1.50
CA CYS A 403 -33.50 -1.15 0.11
C CYS A 403 -34.63 -1.59 -0.81
#